data_AF-A0A0C3JHG0-F1
#
_entry.id   AF-A0A0C3JHG0-F1
#
_cell.length_a   1.000
_cell.length_b   1.000
_cell.length_c   1.000
_cell.angle_alpha   90.00
_cell.angle_beta   90.00
_cell.angle_gamma   90.00
#
_symmetry.space_group_name_H-M   'P 1'
#
loop_
_entity.id
_entity.type
_entity.pdbx_description
1 polymer ?
#
loop_
_entity_poly.entity_id
_entity_poly.type
_entity_poly.pdbx_seq_one_letter_code
_entity_poly.pdbx_strand_id
1 'polypeptide(L)'
;MQWPCRTLAVLVAAIVVLLSVQFAIFLSCEELAAAELPLQDTYHPRFFLPSFVDGIDVNISRARSQNTVAPRQRPDVTAIVLNWSRLDNVVRIVSLLCEESLLDTVAETFASSGCPKAKLRLHNSERNLYFHARFLACVEAKTQFCFFQDDDYLVLPQIIQTLRYRIAESPQTAIHLLPAHEHLSSRLRTILTPSGVHSGFAWLGHGAIMSRKQAVDFVSLLRHLNMPPEEVRLADNYFTILSNQIPEIWFDHGVELGGGEPFTIGQEGHERNLRHIMNACAYLDQLVSGIHDISHQETALEAFPFVKAAADIGQWFINRSPCLGSSCLLETNIRLLGDDVPSGHAATDLIAREGQYASAMDKEAVLNYTRHSLSKAVDGMPATAFRSTSCGL
;
A
#
# COMPACT_ATOMS: atom_id res chain seq x y z
N MET A 1 57.45 19.62 4.33
CA MET A 1 56.71 18.56 5.04
C MET A 1 55.90 17.79 4.02
N GLN A 2 56.42 16.67 3.52
CA GLN A 2 55.71 15.77 2.60
C GLN A 2 55.27 14.55 3.42
N TRP A 3 53.97 14.42 3.64
CA TRP A 3 53.39 13.21 4.22
C TRP A 3 53.41 12.10 3.15
N PRO A 4 53.83 10.87 3.48
CA PRO A 4 53.95 9.83 2.48
C PRO A 4 52.57 9.29 2.12
N CYS A 5 52.20 9.39 0.85
CA CYS A 5 50.96 8.91 0.24
C CYS A 5 50.70 7.39 0.45
N ARG A 6 51.67 6.65 1.02
CA ARG A 6 51.59 5.20 1.27
C ARG A 6 50.80 4.84 2.54
N THR A 7 50.77 5.69 3.56
CA THR A 7 50.02 5.38 4.79
C THR A 7 48.51 5.49 4.59
N LEU A 8 48.05 6.40 3.72
CA LEU A 8 46.62 6.55 3.43
C LEU A 8 46.06 5.32 2.68
N ALA A 9 46.81 4.77 1.72
CA ALA A 9 46.38 3.59 0.98
C ALA A 9 46.27 2.34 1.88
N VAL A 10 47.19 2.17 2.84
CA VAL A 10 47.14 1.06 3.80
C VAL A 10 45.97 1.22 4.78
N LEU A 11 45.68 2.45 5.20
CA LEU A 11 44.54 2.73 6.08
C LEU A 11 43.20 2.45 5.38
N VAL A 12 43.05 2.86 4.12
CA VAL A 12 41.85 2.60 3.31
C VAL A 12 41.66 1.10 3.08
N ALA A 13 42.72 0.36 2.75
CA ALA A 13 42.64 -1.08 2.59
C ALA A 13 42.26 -1.80 3.91
N ALA A 14 42.80 -1.36 5.05
CA ALA A 14 42.45 -1.92 6.35
C ALA A 14 40.97 -1.65 6.72
N ILE A 15 40.45 -0.45 6.41
CA ILE A 15 39.04 -0.11 6.63
C ILE A 15 38.12 -0.96 5.74
N VAL A 16 38.48 -1.17 4.47
CA VAL A 16 37.68 -2.02 3.56
C VAL A 16 37.65 -3.48 4.03
N VAL A 17 38.76 -4.01 4.55
CA VAL A 17 38.82 -5.37 5.11
C VAL A 17 38.02 -5.48 6.42
N LEU A 18 38.09 -4.48 7.30
CA LEU A 18 37.30 -4.45 8.54
C LEU A 18 35.79 -4.37 8.26
N LEU A 19 35.38 -3.55 7.29
CA LEU A 19 33.98 -3.41 6.89
C LEU A 19 33.45 -4.68 6.23
N SER A 20 34.25 -5.36 5.40
CA SER A 20 33.83 -6.63 4.77
C SER A 20 33.76 -7.79 5.76
N VAL A 21 34.61 -7.83 6.78
CA VAL A 21 34.51 -8.81 7.88
C VAL A 21 33.29 -8.53 8.77
N GLN A 22 32.97 -7.27 9.08
CA GLN A 22 31.75 -6.93 9.82
C GLN A 22 30.48 -7.26 9.03
N PHE A 23 30.49 -7.08 7.70
CA PHE A 23 29.36 -7.44 6.83
C PHE A 23 29.16 -8.95 6.73
N ALA A 24 30.24 -9.74 6.66
CA ALA A 24 30.16 -11.21 6.66
C ALA A 24 29.66 -11.79 7.99
N ILE A 25 29.97 -11.14 9.12
CA ILE A 25 29.44 -11.51 10.45
C ILE A 25 27.95 -11.16 10.55
N PHE A 26 27.50 -10.06 9.95
CA PHE A 26 26.07 -9.70 9.89
C PHE A 26 25.25 -10.69 9.05
N LEU A 27 25.79 -11.16 7.93
CA LEU A 27 25.13 -12.15 7.06
C LEU A 27 25.13 -13.57 7.67
N SER A 28 26.14 -13.95 8.46
CA SER A 28 26.19 -15.28 9.11
C SER A 28 25.24 -15.42 10.31
N CYS A 29 24.59 -14.33 10.75
CA CYS A 29 23.62 -14.37 11.86
C CYS A 29 22.17 -14.62 11.41
N GLU A 30 21.88 -14.61 10.10
CA GLU A 30 20.54 -14.90 9.55
C GLU A 30 20.31 -16.38 9.20
N GLU A 31 21.33 -17.24 9.27
CA GLU A 31 21.27 -18.61 8.73
C GLU A 31 21.21 -19.72 9.80
N LEU A 32 20.58 -19.45 10.95
CA LEU A 32 20.41 -20.45 12.03
C LEU A 32 19.00 -20.41 12.65
N ALA A 33 17.98 -20.67 11.83
CA ALA A 33 16.68 -21.20 12.28
C ALA A 33 15.81 -21.71 11.10
N ALA A 34 16.33 -22.60 10.26
CA ALA A 34 15.51 -23.41 9.36
C ALA A 34 15.75 -24.90 9.69
N ALA A 35 15.17 -25.34 10.81
CA ALA A 35 15.01 -26.77 11.05
C ALA A 35 13.81 -27.25 10.22
N GLU A 36 14.11 -27.99 9.16
CA GLU A 36 13.13 -28.68 8.31
C GLU A 36 12.28 -29.64 9.15
N LEU A 37 10.95 -29.47 9.11
CA LEU A 37 9.99 -30.50 9.47
C LEU A 37 9.27 -30.94 8.19
N PRO A 38 9.24 -32.25 7.87
CA PRO A 38 8.56 -32.73 6.68
C PRO A 38 7.06 -32.85 7.00
N LEU A 39 6.22 -32.18 6.22
CA LEU A 39 4.78 -32.43 6.23
C LEU A 39 4.27 -32.55 4.81
N GLN A 40 4.43 -33.77 4.32
CA GLN A 40 3.64 -34.36 3.28
C GLN A 40 2.28 -34.70 3.92
N ASP A 41 1.22 -33.97 3.61
CA ASP A 41 -0.08 -34.60 3.45
C ASP A 41 -1.09 -33.73 2.69
N THR A 42 -1.78 -34.42 1.79
CA THR A 42 -2.81 -33.95 0.88
C THR A 42 -4.03 -33.41 1.63
N TYR A 43 -4.42 -32.15 1.39
CA TYR A 43 -5.70 -31.63 1.86
C TYR A 43 -6.64 -31.31 0.68
N HIS A 44 -7.66 -32.15 0.55
CA HIS A 44 -8.84 -31.93 -0.29
C HIS A 44 -9.81 -30.96 0.43
N PRO A 45 -10.37 -29.94 -0.24
CA PRO A 45 -11.41 -29.12 0.37
C PRO A 45 -12.75 -29.84 0.25
N ARG A 46 -13.29 -30.32 1.38
CA ARG A 46 -14.72 -30.65 1.50
C ARG A 46 -15.44 -29.55 2.26
N PHE A 47 -16.37 -28.93 1.54
CA PHE A 47 -17.63 -28.31 1.95
C PHE A 47 -17.92 -28.07 3.45
N PHE A 48 -18.32 -26.83 3.71
CA PHE A 48 -18.93 -26.29 4.93
C PHE A 48 -20.14 -27.07 5.47
N LEU A 49 -20.29 -27.08 6.81
CA LEU A 49 -21.43 -26.63 7.66
C LEU A 49 -21.30 -27.27 9.09
N PRO A 50 -22.14 -26.94 10.10
CA PRO A 50 -21.97 -25.83 11.05
C PRO A 50 -22.03 -26.29 12.54
N SER A 51 -21.30 -25.64 13.45
CA SER A 51 -21.68 -25.65 14.87
C SER A 51 -21.18 -24.41 15.58
N PHE A 52 -22.15 -23.61 15.99
CA PHE A 52 -22.04 -22.42 16.83
C PHE A 52 -21.78 -22.81 18.30
N VAL A 53 -20.97 -21.97 18.97
CA VAL A 53 -21.07 -21.48 20.36
C VAL A 53 -20.71 -22.44 21.50
N ASP A 54 -19.65 -22.08 22.22
CA ASP A 54 -19.77 -21.78 23.66
C ASP A 54 -18.64 -20.84 24.13
N GLY A 55 -19.00 -19.83 24.92
CA GLY A 55 -18.12 -19.28 25.95
C GLY A 55 -17.56 -17.86 25.81
N ILE A 56 -18.18 -16.96 26.58
CA ILE A 56 -17.63 -15.78 27.28
C ILE A 56 -17.84 -14.40 26.61
N ASP A 57 -18.63 -13.61 27.36
CA ASP A 57 -19.01 -12.22 27.15
C ASP A 57 -17.82 -11.30 26.85
N VAL A 58 -17.75 -10.85 25.60
CA VAL A 58 -17.13 -9.58 25.25
C VAL A 58 -18.13 -8.85 24.37
N ASN A 59 -18.54 -7.67 24.82
CA ASN A 59 -19.54 -6.83 24.17
C ASN A 59 -18.94 -6.22 22.89
N ILE A 60 -18.73 -7.05 21.87
CA ILE A 60 -18.39 -6.63 20.51
C ILE A 60 -19.74 -6.43 19.82
N SER A 61 -20.08 -5.16 19.60
CA SER A 61 -21.17 -4.76 18.72
C SER A 61 -20.88 -5.26 17.31
N ARG A 62 -21.19 -6.53 17.04
CA ARG A 62 -21.16 -7.09 15.70
C ARG A 62 -22.30 -6.40 14.96
N ALA A 63 -21.97 -5.36 14.21
CA ALA A 63 -22.86 -4.80 13.21
C ALA A 63 -23.15 -5.95 12.22
N ARG A 64 -24.23 -6.68 12.51
CA ARG A 64 -24.81 -7.64 11.60
C ARG A 64 -25.27 -6.78 10.43
N SER A 65 -24.49 -6.76 9.36
CA SER A 65 -24.98 -6.36 8.05
C SER A 65 -26.22 -7.22 7.82
N GLN A 66 -27.39 -6.60 7.99
CA GLN A 66 -28.63 -7.24 7.60
C GLN A 66 -28.46 -7.56 6.12
N ASN A 67 -28.82 -8.77 5.72
CA ASN A 67 -29.04 -9.13 4.32
C ASN A 67 -30.19 -8.27 3.78
N THR A 68 -29.97 -6.97 3.61
CA THR A 68 -30.65 -6.18 2.63
C THR A 68 -30.15 -6.75 1.31
N VAL A 69 -31.05 -7.35 0.55
CA VAL A 69 -30.79 -7.63 -0.86
C VAL A 69 -30.43 -6.27 -1.45
N ALA A 70 -29.13 -6.02 -1.61
CA ALA A 70 -28.65 -4.79 -2.18
C ALA A 70 -29.37 -4.64 -3.53
N PRO A 71 -30.01 -3.49 -3.82
CA PRO A 71 -30.65 -3.29 -5.11
C PRO A 71 -29.59 -3.61 -6.16
N ARG A 72 -29.94 -4.41 -7.18
CA ARG A 72 -29.04 -4.84 -8.27
C ARG A 72 -28.25 -3.64 -8.79
N GLN A 73 -27.11 -3.37 -8.17
CA GLN A 73 -26.32 -2.19 -8.43
C GLN A 73 -25.56 -2.52 -9.70
N ARG A 74 -25.54 -1.57 -10.63
CA ARG A 74 -24.68 -1.73 -11.79
C ARG A 74 -23.24 -1.72 -11.26
N PRO A 75 -22.40 -2.68 -11.69
CA PRO A 75 -21.00 -2.68 -11.30
C PRO A 75 -20.36 -1.35 -11.67
N ASP A 76 -19.69 -0.75 -10.69
CA ASP A 76 -19.15 0.61 -10.74
C ASP A 76 -17.64 0.67 -10.43
N VAL A 77 -16.98 -0.50 -10.46
CA VAL A 77 -15.52 -0.64 -10.37
C VAL A 77 -14.96 -1.23 -11.66
N THR A 78 -13.90 -0.62 -12.19
CA THR A 78 -13.03 -1.24 -13.20
C THR A 78 -11.79 -1.77 -12.49
N ALA A 79 -11.51 -3.06 -12.59
CA ALA A 79 -10.30 -3.65 -12.04
C ALA A 79 -9.16 -3.56 -13.07
N ILE A 80 -8.01 -3.05 -12.64
CA ILE A 80 -6.83 -2.82 -13.46
C ILE A 80 -5.68 -3.58 -12.83
N VAL A 81 -5.21 -4.60 -13.55
CA VAL A 81 -4.10 -5.46 -13.14
C VAL A 81 -2.90 -5.11 -14.01
N LEU A 82 -1.79 -4.71 -13.39
CA LEU A 82 -0.54 -4.52 -14.12
C LEU A 82 0.18 -5.85 -14.28
N ASN A 83 0.59 -6.15 -15.51
CA ASN A 83 1.36 -7.35 -15.85
C ASN A 83 2.84 -7.01 -16.02
N TRP A 84 3.70 -7.69 -15.28
CA TRP A 84 5.15 -7.71 -15.39
C TRP A 84 5.65 -9.16 -15.41
N SER A 85 5.70 -9.74 -16.61
CA SER A 85 6.32 -11.06 -16.85
C SER A 85 5.66 -12.27 -16.15
N ARG A 86 4.54 -12.12 -15.43
CA ARG A 86 3.86 -13.21 -14.70
C ARG A 86 2.44 -13.44 -15.21
N LEU A 87 2.34 -13.76 -16.50
CA LEU A 87 1.03 -13.93 -17.15
C LEU A 87 0.13 -14.95 -16.44
N ASP A 88 0.69 -16.06 -15.92
CA ASP A 88 -0.09 -17.07 -15.21
C ASP A 88 -0.77 -16.52 -13.94
N ASN A 89 -0.09 -15.63 -13.21
CA ASN A 89 -0.68 -14.95 -12.06
C ASN A 89 -1.80 -14.01 -12.49
N VAL A 90 -1.61 -13.26 -13.58
CA VAL A 90 -2.65 -12.39 -14.15
C VAL A 90 -3.89 -13.21 -14.52
N VAL A 91 -3.71 -14.38 -15.13
CA VAL A 91 -4.82 -15.29 -15.45
C VAL A 91 -5.56 -15.70 -14.17
N ARG A 92 -4.85 -16.09 -13.12
CA ARG A 92 -5.44 -16.46 -11.82
C ARG A 92 -6.21 -15.30 -11.17
N ILE A 93 -5.61 -14.12 -11.11
CA ILE A 93 -6.23 -12.90 -10.54
C ILE A 93 -7.52 -12.59 -11.31
N VAL A 94 -7.44 -12.57 -12.63
CA VAL A 94 -8.57 -12.26 -13.50
C VAL A 94 -9.71 -13.29 -13.37
N SER A 95 -9.39 -14.58 -13.24
CA SER A 95 -10.40 -15.62 -12.97
C SER A 95 -11.21 -15.30 -11.71
N LEU A 96 -10.53 -14.91 -10.62
CA LEU A 96 -11.16 -14.52 -9.35
C LEU A 96 -12.02 -13.26 -9.50
N LEU A 97 -11.55 -12.26 -10.23
CA LEU A 97 -12.29 -11.02 -10.47
C LEU A 97 -13.57 -11.21 -11.31
N CYS A 98 -13.72 -12.36 -11.96
CA CYS A 98 -14.89 -12.70 -12.77
C CYS A 98 -15.87 -13.65 -12.10
N GLU A 99 -15.59 -14.07 -10.87
CA GLU A 99 -16.50 -14.90 -10.10
C GLU A 99 -17.84 -14.21 -9.86
N GLU A 100 -18.86 -15.02 -9.58
CA GLU A 100 -20.22 -14.54 -9.35
C GLU A 100 -20.30 -13.50 -8.23
N SER A 101 -19.45 -13.65 -7.21
CA SER A 101 -19.33 -12.75 -6.07
C SER A 101 -18.95 -11.31 -6.47
N LEU A 102 -18.32 -11.07 -7.61
CA LEU A 102 -17.92 -9.73 -8.06
C LEU A 102 -18.73 -9.20 -9.24
N LEU A 103 -19.79 -9.89 -9.68
CA LEU A 103 -20.57 -9.46 -10.86
C LEU A 103 -21.27 -8.11 -10.67
N ASP A 104 -21.61 -7.76 -9.43
CA ASP A 104 -22.26 -6.51 -9.01
C ASP A 104 -21.27 -5.40 -8.67
N THR A 105 -19.98 -5.73 -8.60
CA THR A 105 -18.90 -4.82 -8.18
C THR A 105 -18.01 -4.46 -9.38
N VAL A 106 -17.51 -5.48 -10.11
CA VAL A 106 -16.53 -5.33 -11.19
C VAL A 106 -17.20 -5.38 -12.58
N ALA A 107 -16.98 -4.32 -13.36
CA ALA A 107 -17.59 -4.14 -14.68
C ALA A 107 -16.73 -4.68 -15.84
N GLU A 108 -15.38 -4.69 -15.73
CA GLU A 108 -14.46 -5.05 -16.84
C GLU A 108 -13.16 -5.85 -16.38
N THR A 109 -12.86 -7.12 -16.84
CA THR A 109 -11.72 -8.10 -16.58
C THR A 109 -11.47 -9.33 -17.57
N PHE A 110 -10.18 -9.83 -17.70
CA PHE A 110 -9.46 -10.50 -18.88
C PHE A 110 -9.70 -11.97 -19.30
N ALA A 111 -9.22 -12.39 -20.48
CA ALA A 111 -9.55 -13.65 -21.16
C ALA A 111 -8.38 -14.66 -21.16
N SER A 112 -8.51 -15.67 -20.29
CA SER A 112 -8.12 -17.10 -20.44
C SER A 112 -8.56 -17.87 -19.18
N SER A 113 -9.63 -17.38 -18.56
CA SER A 113 -9.95 -17.49 -17.13
C SER A 113 -11.39 -17.95 -16.86
N GLY A 114 -12.29 -17.84 -17.84
CA GLY A 114 -13.73 -18.07 -17.69
C GLY A 114 -14.61 -16.81 -17.76
N CYS A 115 -14.02 -15.61 -17.90
CA CYS A 115 -14.76 -14.32 -17.94
C CYS A 115 -15.56 -14.09 -19.24
N PRO A 116 -16.76 -13.47 -19.18
CA PRO A 116 -17.49 -13.01 -20.38
C PRO A 116 -16.70 -11.96 -21.17
N LYS A 117 -16.51 -12.18 -22.48
CA LYS A 117 -15.75 -11.26 -23.39
C LYS A 117 -16.20 -9.80 -23.35
N ALA A 118 -17.47 -9.54 -23.05
CA ALA A 118 -18.02 -8.19 -23.00
C ALA A 118 -17.49 -7.37 -21.82
N LYS A 119 -17.03 -8.03 -20.76
CA LYS A 119 -16.47 -7.39 -19.60
C LYS A 119 -15.01 -7.07 -19.86
N LEU A 120 -14.49 -6.74 -21.06
CA LEU A 120 -13.03 -6.82 -21.19
C LEU A 120 -12.18 -6.05 -22.24
N ARG A 121 -11.11 -5.29 -21.83
CA ARG A 121 -10.19 -4.45 -22.67
C ARG A 121 -8.63 -4.46 -22.48
N LEU A 122 -7.86 -5.03 -23.43
CA LEU A 122 -6.44 -5.36 -23.23
C LEU A 122 -5.66 -4.19 -23.76
N HIS A 123 -4.93 -3.52 -22.87
CA HIS A 123 -4.15 -2.36 -23.25
C HIS A 123 -2.68 -2.77 -23.36
N ASN A 124 -2.24 -3.03 -24.59
CA ASN A 124 -0.82 -3.16 -24.89
C ASN A 124 -0.29 -1.79 -25.32
N SER A 125 0.87 -1.41 -24.81
CA SER A 125 1.58 -0.19 -25.20
C SER A 125 2.82 -0.56 -26.00
N GLU A 126 3.20 0.29 -26.97
CA GLU A 126 4.42 0.07 -27.78
C GLU A 126 5.70 0.14 -26.94
N ARG A 127 5.64 0.79 -25.78
CA ARG A 127 6.74 0.96 -24.81
C ARG A 127 6.22 0.72 -23.42
N ASN A 128 7.07 0.22 -22.53
CA ASN A 128 6.71 0.00 -21.14
C ASN A 128 6.35 1.32 -20.44
N LEU A 129 5.09 1.46 -20.06
CA LEU A 129 4.54 2.61 -19.33
C LEU A 129 4.66 2.47 -17.81
N TYR A 130 5.17 1.33 -17.32
CA TYR A 130 5.35 1.00 -15.90
C TYR A 130 4.08 1.34 -15.09
N PHE A 131 4.24 2.04 -13.98
CA PHE A 131 3.18 2.38 -13.05
C PHE A 131 2.19 3.40 -13.61
N HIS A 132 2.61 4.25 -14.55
CA HIS A 132 1.70 5.22 -15.17
C HIS A 132 0.50 4.56 -15.87
N ALA A 133 0.69 3.34 -16.39
CA ALA A 133 -0.33 2.60 -17.12
C ALA A 133 -1.64 2.47 -16.33
N ARG A 134 -1.57 2.23 -15.01
CA ARG A 134 -2.77 2.02 -14.17
C ARG A 134 -3.63 3.29 -14.08
N PHE A 135 -2.99 4.46 -14.03
CA PHE A 135 -3.69 5.75 -13.99
C PHE A 135 -4.33 6.09 -15.33
N LEU A 136 -3.64 5.85 -16.45
CA LEU A 136 -4.22 6.04 -17.79
C LEU A 136 -5.43 5.14 -18.03
N ALA A 137 -5.32 3.85 -17.67
CA ALA A 137 -6.43 2.91 -17.75
C ALA A 137 -7.62 3.36 -16.87
N CYS A 138 -7.35 3.88 -15.67
CA CYS A 138 -8.41 4.41 -14.81
C CYS A 138 -9.09 5.64 -15.40
N VAL A 139 -8.31 6.58 -15.96
CA VAL A 139 -8.86 7.77 -16.66
C VAL A 139 -9.78 7.38 -17.82
N GLU A 140 -9.43 6.32 -18.55
CA GLU A 140 -10.23 5.78 -19.67
C GLU A 140 -11.42 4.92 -19.21
N ALA A 141 -11.46 4.51 -17.94
CA ALA A 141 -12.52 3.66 -17.41
C ALA A 141 -13.88 4.37 -17.44
N LYS A 142 -14.95 3.60 -17.70
CA LYS A 142 -16.32 4.12 -17.73
C LYS A 142 -16.98 4.16 -16.35
N THR A 143 -16.45 3.37 -15.42
CA THR A 143 -16.94 3.22 -14.05
C THR A 143 -16.55 4.41 -13.18
N GLN A 144 -17.17 4.48 -12.00
CA GLN A 144 -16.89 5.55 -11.03
C GLN A 144 -15.58 5.31 -10.28
N PHE A 145 -15.28 4.04 -10.00
CA PHE A 145 -14.10 3.62 -9.23
C PHE A 145 -13.20 2.73 -10.06
N CYS A 146 -11.94 2.69 -9.65
CA CYS A 146 -10.91 1.83 -10.18
C CYS A 146 -10.26 1.06 -9.04
N PHE A 147 -10.09 -0.25 -9.22
CA PHE A 147 -9.32 -1.09 -8.32
C PHE A 147 -8.00 -1.48 -8.99
N PHE A 148 -6.87 -1.29 -8.31
CA PHE A 148 -5.52 -1.56 -8.81
C PHE A 148 -4.91 -2.74 -8.06
N GLN A 149 -4.15 -3.56 -8.76
CA GLN A 149 -3.33 -4.63 -8.17
C GLN A 149 -2.19 -4.99 -9.13
N ASP A 150 -1.05 -5.41 -8.57
CA ASP A 150 0.07 -5.96 -9.34
C ASP A 150 -0.11 -7.48 -9.55
N ASP A 151 0.72 -8.07 -10.41
CA ASP A 151 0.61 -9.48 -10.82
C ASP A 151 1.30 -10.48 -9.89
N ASP A 152 1.91 -10.05 -8.78
CA ASP A 152 2.52 -10.93 -7.77
C ASP A 152 1.76 -10.94 -6.43
N TYR A 153 0.64 -10.24 -6.36
CA TYR A 153 -0.20 -10.18 -5.17
C TYR A 153 -1.60 -10.65 -5.49
N LEU A 154 -2.36 -11.13 -4.49
CA LEU A 154 -3.76 -11.50 -4.64
C LEU A 154 -4.65 -10.85 -3.59
N VAL A 155 -5.61 -10.04 -4.03
CA VAL A 155 -6.69 -9.54 -3.17
C VAL A 155 -7.94 -10.40 -3.35
N LEU A 156 -8.55 -10.80 -2.22
CA LEU A 156 -9.73 -11.66 -2.23
C LEU A 156 -11.01 -10.90 -2.59
N PRO A 157 -11.98 -11.54 -3.27
CA PRO A 157 -13.23 -10.89 -3.70
C PRO A 157 -13.98 -10.11 -2.62
N GLN A 158 -14.16 -10.70 -1.44
CA GLN A 158 -14.85 -10.08 -0.30
C GLN A 158 -14.15 -8.80 0.21
N ILE A 159 -12.83 -8.71 0.03
CA ILE A 159 -12.06 -7.53 0.37
C ILE A 159 -12.34 -6.41 -0.64
N ILE A 160 -12.37 -6.75 -1.94
CA ILE A 160 -12.70 -5.80 -3.02
C ILE A 160 -14.11 -5.22 -2.83
N GLN A 161 -15.09 -6.05 -2.45
CA GLN A 161 -16.43 -5.58 -2.12
C GLN A 161 -16.42 -4.61 -0.93
N THR A 162 -15.63 -4.92 0.11
CA THR A 162 -15.50 -4.08 1.31
C THR A 162 -14.86 -2.73 0.97
N LEU A 163 -13.79 -2.74 0.17
CA LEU A 163 -13.15 -1.55 -0.39
C LEU A 163 -14.14 -0.70 -1.17
N ARG A 164 -14.91 -1.32 -2.07
CA ARG A 164 -15.93 -0.65 -2.87
C ARG A 164 -17.01 -0.01 -2.00
N TYR A 165 -17.51 -0.73 -1.01
CA TYR A 165 -18.51 -0.19 -0.09
C TYR A 165 -17.95 1.04 0.64
N ARG A 166 -16.73 0.94 1.17
CA ARG A 166 -16.09 2.04 1.90
C ARG A 166 -15.83 3.26 1.02
N ILE A 167 -15.24 3.08 -0.17
CA ILE A 167 -14.86 4.24 -1.01
C ILE A 167 -16.09 5.02 -1.49
N ALA A 168 -17.27 4.38 -1.53
CA ALA A 168 -18.53 5.06 -1.82
C ALA A 168 -19.04 5.93 -0.66
N GLU A 169 -18.64 5.62 0.58
CA GLU A 169 -19.01 6.37 1.80
C GLU A 169 -17.91 7.33 2.27
N SER A 170 -16.67 7.13 1.84
CA SER A 170 -15.52 7.85 2.36
C SER A 170 -15.34 9.21 1.64
N PRO A 171 -15.06 10.29 2.38
CA PRO A 171 -14.54 11.53 1.78
C PRO A 171 -13.10 11.36 1.27
N GLN A 172 -12.42 10.27 1.65
CA GLN A 172 -11.10 9.94 1.15
C GLN A 172 -11.16 9.49 -0.30
N THR A 173 -10.10 9.80 -1.04
CA THR A 173 -10.08 9.66 -2.49
C THR A 173 -9.44 8.35 -2.97
N ALA A 174 -8.71 7.66 -2.09
CA ALA A 174 -8.13 6.34 -2.29
C ALA A 174 -8.01 5.56 -0.98
N ILE A 175 -8.09 4.22 -1.05
CA ILE A 175 -7.83 3.30 0.05
C ILE A 175 -6.79 2.28 -0.41
N HIS A 176 -5.78 2.03 0.40
CA HIS A 176 -4.65 1.16 0.09
C HIS A 176 -4.65 -0.06 1.01
N LEU A 177 -4.52 -1.25 0.43
CA LEU A 177 -4.25 -2.49 1.15
C LEU A 177 -2.74 -2.67 1.24
N LEU A 178 -2.21 -3.02 2.41
CA LEU A 178 -0.78 -3.28 2.58
C LEU A 178 -0.55 -4.47 3.52
N PRO A 179 0.34 -5.42 3.19
CA PRO A 179 0.79 -6.41 4.16
C PRO A 179 1.50 -5.70 5.33
N ALA A 180 1.58 -6.37 6.49
CA ALA A 180 1.96 -5.71 7.74
C ALA A 180 3.32 -4.98 7.71
N HIS A 181 4.30 -5.49 6.96
CA HIS A 181 5.62 -4.86 6.82
C HIS A 181 5.58 -3.58 5.98
N GLU A 182 4.86 -3.58 4.85
CA GLU A 182 4.63 -2.38 4.05
C GLU A 182 3.73 -1.39 4.76
N HIS A 183 2.72 -1.87 5.49
CA HIS A 183 1.88 -1.01 6.33
C HIS A 183 2.73 -0.27 7.37
N LEU A 184 3.66 -0.96 8.04
CA LEU A 184 4.60 -0.33 8.97
C LEU A 184 5.46 0.72 8.26
N SER A 185 6.09 0.37 7.14
CA SER A 185 6.94 1.31 6.39
C SER A 185 6.15 2.55 5.95
N SER A 186 4.92 2.38 5.44
CA SER A 186 4.02 3.49 5.09
C SER A 186 3.64 4.38 6.28
N ARG A 187 3.39 3.78 7.46
CA ARG A 187 3.18 4.55 8.68
C ARG A 187 4.40 5.40 9.02
N LEU A 188 5.60 4.80 8.96
CA LEU A 188 6.84 5.52 9.27
C LEU A 188 7.18 6.59 8.24
N ARG A 189 6.67 6.46 7.01
CA ARG A 189 6.72 7.46 5.94
C ARG A 189 5.45 8.32 5.91
N THR A 190 5.10 8.92 7.05
CA THR A 190 4.05 9.95 7.13
C THR A 190 4.64 11.20 7.77
N ILE A 191 4.20 12.38 7.34
CA ILE A 191 4.73 13.65 7.82
C ILE A 191 3.68 14.75 7.84
N LEU A 192 3.68 15.52 8.94
CA LEU A 192 2.91 16.74 9.10
C LEU A 192 3.87 17.89 9.41
N THR A 193 3.73 19.01 8.71
CA THR A 193 4.58 20.18 8.89
C THR A 193 3.76 21.41 9.24
N PRO A 194 4.34 22.40 9.95
CA PRO A 194 3.72 23.70 10.14
C PRO A 194 3.47 24.47 8.84
N SER A 195 4.20 24.13 7.76
CA SER A 195 4.08 24.75 6.44
C SER A 195 2.89 24.23 5.63
N GLY A 196 2.04 23.35 6.19
CA GLY A 196 0.84 22.86 5.52
C GLY A 196 1.00 21.53 4.77
N VAL A 197 2.18 20.89 4.84
CA VAL A 197 2.36 19.53 4.34
C VAL A 197 1.73 18.54 5.33
N HIS A 198 0.92 17.62 4.83
CA HIS A 198 0.30 16.56 5.60
C HIS A 198 0.13 15.32 4.72
N SER A 199 1.25 14.65 4.47
CA SER A 199 1.36 13.64 3.43
C SER A 199 2.02 12.36 3.92
N GLY A 200 1.93 11.31 3.11
CA GLY A 200 2.60 10.05 3.38
C GLY A 200 2.78 9.22 2.12
N PHE A 201 3.49 8.11 2.29
CA PHE A 201 3.77 7.18 1.20
C PHE A 201 3.03 5.85 1.40
N ALA A 202 2.33 5.39 0.37
CA ALA A 202 1.78 4.04 0.32
C ALA A 202 1.82 3.47 -1.09
N TRP A 203 2.16 2.18 -1.18
CA TRP A 203 2.13 1.42 -2.43
C TRP A 203 0.69 1.18 -2.91
N LEU A 204 0.55 0.96 -4.22
CA LEU A 204 -0.73 0.64 -4.86
C LEU A 204 -0.80 -0.83 -5.32
N GLY A 205 0.34 -1.52 -5.38
CA GLY A 205 0.46 -2.86 -5.97
C GLY A 205 -0.23 -3.98 -5.17
N HIS A 206 -0.29 -3.84 -3.85
CA HIS A 206 -0.93 -4.80 -2.95
C HIS A 206 -2.47 -4.73 -2.94
N GLY A 207 -3.05 -3.87 -3.79
CA GLY A 207 -4.47 -3.58 -3.79
C GLY A 207 -4.73 -2.13 -3.42
N ALA A 208 -5.39 -1.38 -4.29
CA ALA A 208 -5.88 -0.05 -3.96
C ALA A 208 -7.20 0.21 -4.68
N ILE A 209 -8.12 0.94 -4.06
CA ILE A 209 -9.31 1.45 -4.73
C ILE A 209 -9.30 2.97 -4.70
N MET A 210 -9.70 3.60 -5.80
CA MET A 210 -9.84 5.06 -5.88
C MET A 210 -10.95 5.47 -6.84
N SER A 211 -11.37 6.72 -6.75
CA SER A 211 -12.30 7.28 -7.75
C SER A 211 -11.57 7.54 -9.07
N ARG A 212 -12.29 7.39 -10.19
CA ARG A 212 -11.80 7.81 -11.51
C ARG A 212 -11.41 9.29 -11.53
N LYS A 213 -12.20 10.13 -10.83
CA LYS A 213 -11.90 11.56 -10.70
C LYS A 213 -10.51 11.78 -10.10
N GLN A 214 -10.13 11.03 -9.08
CA GLN A 214 -8.82 11.15 -8.45
C GLN A 214 -7.67 10.83 -9.43
N ALA A 215 -7.83 9.80 -10.27
CA ALA A 215 -6.85 9.48 -11.32
C ALA A 215 -6.76 10.59 -12.39
N VAL A 216 -7.91 11.18 -12.79
CA VAL A 216 -7.95 12.32 -13.72
C VAL A 216 -7.23 13.54 -13.14
N ASP A 217 -7.53 13.88 -11.90
CA ASP A 217 -6.94 15.03 -11.21
C ASP A 217 -5.41 14.82 -11.04
N PHE A 218 -4.97 13.60 -10.72
CA PHE A 218 -3.56 13.24 -10.63
C PHE A 218 -2.82 13.37 -11.96
N VAL A 219 -3.33 12.76 -13.03
CA VAL A 219 -2.71 12.83 -14.36
C VAL A 219 -2.66 14.28 -14.85
N SER A 220 -3.65 15.09 -14.51
CA SER A 220 -3.67 16.52 -14.81
C SER A 220 -2.59 17.28 -14.03
N LEU A 221 -2.36 16.95 -12.75
CA LEU A 221 -1.28 17.51 -11.95
C LEU A 221 0.10 17.16 -12.55
N LEU A 222 0.34 15.90 -12.94
CA LEU A 222 1.61 15.50 -13.56
C LEU A 222 1.92 16.30 -14.83
N ARG A 223 0.88 16.59 -15.64
CA ARG A 223 1.00 17.43 -16.85
C ARG A 223 1.26 18.89 -16.49
N HIS A 224 0.58 19.42 -15.47
CA HIS A 224 0.79 20.79 -15.01
C HIS A 224 2.22 21.02 -14.52
N LEU A 225 2.75 20.08 -13.73
CA LEU A 225 4.13 20.08 -13.25
C LEU A 225 5.16 19.90 -14.38
N ASN A 226 4.70 19.61 -15.61
CA ASN A 226 5.53 19.32 -16.77
C ASN A 226 6.59 18.24 -16.43
N MET A 227 6.16 17.19 -15.73
CA MET A 227 7.08 16.16 -15.24
C MET A 227 7.74 15.40 -16.40
N PRO A 228 9.04 15.10 -16.30
CA PRO A 228 9.73 14.33 -17.32
C PRO A 228 9.11 12.93 -17.53
N PRO A 229 9.12 12.38 -18.76
CA PRO A 229 8.50 11.07 -19.05
C PRO A 229 9.00 9.91 -18.19
N GLU A 230 10.28 9.93 -17.80
CA GLU A 230 10.89 8.93 -16.91
C GLU A 230 10.31 8.96 -15.50
N GLU A 231 9.99 10.15 -14.99
CA GLU A 231 9.37 10.32 -13.68
C GLU A 231 7.89 9.93 -13.74
N VAL A 232 7.19 10.36 -14.79
CA VAL A 232 5.79 10.02 -15.02
C VAL A 232 5.59 8.50 -15.05
N ARG A 233 6.51 7.73 -15.65
CA ARG A 233 6.46 6.25 -15.66
C ARG A 233 6.45 5.64 -14.26
N LEU A 234 7.05 6.31 -13.28
CA LEU A 234 7.16 5.85 -11.90
C LEU A 234 6.11 6.50 -10.99
N ALA A 235 4.96 6.85 -11.57
CA ALA A 235 3.83 7.54 -10.95
C ALA A 235 3.40 7.03 -9.57
N ASP A 236 3.52 5.73 -9.27
CA ASP A 236 3.19 5.20 -7.94
C ASP A 236 4.02 5.87 -6.82
N ASN A 237 5.27 6.26 -7.11
CA ASN A 237 6.14 6.96 -6.15
C ASN A 237 5.69 8.39 -5.84
N TYR A 238 4.78 8.94 -6.65
CA TYR A 238 4.35 10.33 -6.56
C TYR A 238 2.90 10.47 -6.08
N PHE A 239 2.05 9.48 -6.39
CA PHE A 239 0.60 9.58 -6.22
C PHE A 239 0.18 9.97 -4.79
N THR A 240 0.59 9.19 -3.80
CA THR A 240 0.20 9.43 -2.40
C THR A 240 0.81 10.70 -1.85
N ILE A 241 2.10 10.94 -2.16
CA ILE A 241 2.83 12.12 -1.68
C ILE A 241 2.21 13.41 -2.21
N LEU A 242 2.01 13.52 -3.53
CA LEU A 242 1.50 14.74 -4.17
C LEU A 242 0.04 15.03 -3.84
N SER A 243 -0.72 14.08 -3.29
CA SER A 243 -2.10 14.33 -2.85
C SER A 243 -2.17 15.27 -1.65
N ASN A 244 -1.05 15.43 -0.93
CA ASN A 244 -0.99 16.11 0.35
C ASN A 244 -2.09 15.60 1.29
N GLN A 245 -2.22 14.29 1.43
CA GLN A 245 -3.10 13.66 2.41
C GLN A 245 -2.36 12.52 3.10
N ILE A 246 -2.72 12.28 4.36
CA ILE A 246 -2.33 11.05 5.06
C ILE A 246 -3.09 9.90 4.38
N PRO A 247 -2.41 8.94 3.73
CA PRO A 247 -3.08 7.89 2.98
C PRO A 247 -3.88 6.97 3.93
N GLU A 248 -5.13 6.66 3.60
CA GLU A 248 -5.87 5.58 4.27
C GLU A 248 -5.30 4.22 3.83
N ILE A 249 -4.53 3.63 4.75
CA ILE A 249 -3.92 2.31 4.60
C ILE A 249 -4.63 1.30 5.52
N TRP A 250 -4.88 0.11 4.99
CA TRP A 250 -5.52 -1.00 5.67
C TRP A 250 -4.54 -2.17 5.71
N PHE A 251 -4.53 -2.92 6.81
CA PHE A 251 -3.79 -4.18 6.88
C PHE A 251 -4.45 -5.20 5.97
N ASP A 252 -3.69 -5.73 5.02
CA ASP A 252 -4.11 -6.88 4.22
C ASP A 252 -3.59 -8.20 4.82
N HIS A 253 -4.05 -9.32 4.28
CA HIS A 253 -3.68 -10.65 4.70
C HIS A 253 -2.40 -11.19 4.07
N GLY A 254 -1.83 -10.53 3.05
CA GLY A 254 -0.48 -10.86 2.56
C GLY A 254 -0.44 -12.04 1.60
N VAL A 255 -1.39 -12.17 0.67
CA VAL A 255 -1.43 -13.33 -0.24
C VAL A 255 -0.54 -13.09 -1.45
N GLU A 256 0.74 -13.38 -1.31
CA GLU A 256 1.71 -13.34 -2.41
C GLU A 256 1.54 -14.54 -3.36
N LEU A 257 1.68 -14.30 -4.66
CA LEU A 257 1.61 -15.32 -5.71
C LEU A 257 2.99 -15.80 -6.17
N GLY A 258 4.06 -15.11 -5.79
CA GLY A 258 5.42 -15.40 -6.24
C GLY A 258 5.62 -15.19 -7.74
N GLY A 259 6.55 -15.92 -8.35
CA GLY A 259 6.83 -15.83 -9.79
C GLY A 259 7.98 -14.88 -10.14
N GLY A 260 8.96 -14.72 -9.24
CA GLY A 260 10.18 -13.91 -9.45
C GLY A 260 10.14 -12.56 -8.72
N GLU A 261 11.25 -11.84 -8.74
CA GLU A 261 11.37 -10.54 -8.07
C GLU A 261 10.73 -9.41 -8.92
N PRO A 262 9.90 -8.54 -8.32
CA PRO A 262 9.44 -7.34 -9.00
C PRO A 262 10.62 -6.41 -9.29
N PHE A 263 10.49 -5.58 -10.33
CA PHE A 263 11.55 -4.63 -10.74
C PHE A 263 11.87 -3.54 -9.71
N THR A 264 11.14 -3.51 -8.59
CA THR A 264 11.31 -2.65 -7.43
C THR A 264 12.23 -3.24 -6.35
N ILE A 265 12.50 -4.56 -6.39
CA ILE A 265 13.40 -5.24 -5.46
C ILE A 265 14.85 -5.14 -5.94
N GLY A 266 15.79 -5.24 -5.00
CA GLY A 266 17.23 -5.10 -5.21
C GLY A 266 17.72 -3.67 -4.96
N GLN A 267 19.03 -3.52 -4.84
CA GLN A 267 19.67 -2.24 -4.52
C GLN A 267 19.30 -1.14 -5.52
N GLU A 268 19.34 -1.45 -6.83
CA GLU A 268 18.98 -0.50 -7.89
C GLU A 268 17.50 -0.08 -7.80
N GLY A 269 16.59 -1.03 -7.57
CA GLY A 269 15.16 -0.76 -7.44
C GLY A 269 14.86 0.12 -6.23
N HIS A 270 15.49 -0.17 -5.10
CA HIS A 270 15.37 0.61 -3.87
C HIS A 270 15.90 2.04 -4.06
N GLU A 271 17.13 2.21 -4.56
CA GLU A 271 17.73 3.52 -4.79
C GLU A 271 16.93 4.37 -5.80
N ARG A 272 16.40 3.73 -6.85
CA ARG A 272 15.52 4.39 -7.82
C ARG A 272 14.25 4.88 -7.15
N ASN A 273 13.52 4.01 -6.47
CA ASN A 273 12.25 4.37 -5.83
C ASN A 273 12.46 5.48 -4.77
N LEU A 274 13.53 5.36 -3.98
CA LEU A 274 13.91 6.37 -2.99
C LEU A 274 14.11 7.75 -3.64
N ARG A 275 14.82 7.81 -4.76
CA ARG A 275 15.03 9.05 -5.53
C ARG A 275 13.71 9.65 -5.99
N HIS A 276 12.78 8.85 -6.53
CA HIS A 276 11.49 9.34 -6.99
C HIS A 276 10.58 9.80 -5.84
N ILE A 277 10.64 9.13 -4.70
CA ILE A 277 9.95 9.57 -3.47
C ILE A 277 10.49 10.93 -3.01
N MET A 278 11.82 11.11 -2.99
CA MET A 278 12.43 12.40 -2.66
C MET A 278 12.05 13.50 -3.65
N ASN A 279 12.01 13.20 -4.96
CA ASN A 279 11.55 14.16 -5.97
C ASN A 279 10.07 14.53 -5.75
N ALA A 280 9.21 13.56 -5.44
CA ALA A 280 7.81 13.81 -5.12
C ALA A 280 7.65 14.75 -3.91
N CYS A 281 8.46 14.56 -2.86
CA CYS A 281 8.49 15.45 -1.72
C CYS A 281 8.91 16.88 -2.12
N ALA A 282 9.95 17.02 -2.95
CA ALA A 282 10.39 18.34 -3.42
C ALA A 282 9.32 19.06 -4.25
N TYR A 283 8.60 18.33 -5.12
CA TYR A 283 7.45 18.89 -5.84
C TYR A 283 6.33 19.32 -4.88
N LEU A 284 6.05 18.52 -3.86
CA LEU A 284 5.02 18.86 -2.88
C LEU A 284 5.39 20.13 -2.10
N ASP A 285 6.63 20.24 -1.62
CA ASP A 285 7.10 21.44 -0.91
C ASP A 285 6.94 22.71 -1.78
N GLN A 286 7.25 22.62 -3.08
CA GLN A 286 7.06 23.72 -4.03
C GLN A 286 5.57 24.06 -4.24
N LEU A 287 4.72 23.04 -4.40
CA LEU A 287 3.27 23.21 -4.60
C LEU A 287 2.64 23.89 -3.39
N VAL A 288 2.91 23.40 -2.18
CA VAL A 288 2.36 23.94 -0.94
C VAL A 288 2.85 25.37 -0.70
N SER A 289 4.14 25.64 -0.91
CA SER A 289 4.69 27.00 -0.81
C SER A 289 4.02 27.96 -1.79
N GLY A 290 3.86 27.55 -3.06
CA GLY A 290 3.20 28.35 -4.09
C GLY A 290 1.73 28.64 -3.80
N ILE A 291 0.99 27.68 -3.20
CA ILE A 291 -0.40 27.89 -2.78
C ILE A 291 -0.47 28.94 -1.66
N HIS A 292 0.49 28.95 -0.73
CA HIS A 292 0.53 29.93 0.36
C HIS A 292 0.86 31.36 -0.11
N ASP A 293 1.69 31.50 -1.14
CA ASP A 293 2.10 32.80 -1.68
C ASP A 293 1.01 33.52 -2.49
N ILE A 294 -0.03 32.80 -2.94
CA ILE A 294 -1.13 33.37 -3.72
C ILE A 294 -2.11 34.08 -2.78
N SER A 295 -2.37 35.36 -3.03
CA SER A 295 -3.27 36.22 -2.22
C SER A 295 -4.73 35.73 -2.16
N HIS A 296 -5.09 34.75 -2.99
CA HIS A 296 -6.38 34.06 -3.03
C HIS A 296 -6.17 32.54 -3.02
N GLN A 297 -5.94 31.97 -1.84
CA GLN A 297 -5.71 30.54 -1.63
C GLN A 297 -6.81 29.65 -2.22
N GLU A 298 -8.07 30.10 -2.19
CA GLU A 298 -9.20 29.36 -2.78
C GLU A 298 -9.01 29.12 -4.29
N THR A 299 -8.55 30.14 -5.02
CA THR A 299 -8.30 30.04 -6.47
C THR A 299 -7.10 29.14 -6.79
N ALA A 300 -6.09 29.11 -5.91
CA ALA A 300 -4.93 28.23 -6.06
C ALA A 300 -5.30 26.75 -5.83
N LEU A 301 -6.17 26.45 -4.87
CA LEU A 301 -6.65 25.10 -4.60
C LEU A 301 -7.60 24.59 -5.68
N GLU A 302 -8.42 25.48 -6.27
CA GLU A 302 -9.22 25.15 -7.45
C GLU A 302 -8.34 24.78 -8.66
N ALA A 303 -7.14 25.37 -8.78
CA ALA A 303 -6.20 25.04 -9.84
C ALA A 303 -5.57 23.65 -9.66
N PHE A 304 -5.51 23.13 -8.43
CA PHE A 304 -4.88 21.86 -8.09
C PHE A 304 -5.80 20.93 -7.28
N PRO A 305 -6.91 20.44 -7.86
CA PRO A 305 -7.92 19.68 -7.12
C PRO A 305 -7.41 18.35 -6.52
N PHE A 306 -6.28 17.85 -7.03
CA PHE A 306 -5.59 16.67 -6.49
C PHE A 306 -4.89 16.95 -5.16
N VAL A 307 -4.31 18.14 -5.00
CA VAL A 307 -3.53 18.55 -3.82
C VAL A 307 -4.48 19.10 -2.77
N LYS A 308 -4.40 18.57 -1.54
CA LYS A 308 -5.39 18.85 -0.50
C LYS A 308 -4.84 19.83 0.52
N ALA A 309 -5.72 20.72 0.97
CA ALA A 309 -5.35 21.81 1.87
C ALA A 309 -5.43 21.45 3.35
N ALA A 310 -6.23 20.44 3.69
CA ALA A 310 -6.54 20.09 5.06
C ALA A 310 -6.33 18.59 5.31
N ALA A 311 -5.72 18.30 6.46
CA ALA A 311 -5.50 16.96 6.97
C ALA A 311 -6.67 16.53 7.87
N ASP A 312 -7.17 15.31 7.69
CA ASP A 312 -7.95 14.63 8.73
C ASP A 312 -7.00 13.81 9.61
N ILE A 313 -6.39 14.48 10.59
CA ILE A 313 -5.45 13.85 11.54
C ILE A 313 -6.16 12.74 12.36
N GLY A 314 -7.48 12.79 12.51
CA GLY A 314 -8.24 11.74 13.19
C GLY A 314 -8.04 10.37 12.53
N GLN A 315 -7.90 10.33 11.21
CA GLN A 315 -7.71 9.08 10.46
C GLN A 315 -6.36 8.42 10.73
N TRP A 316 -5.34 9.19 11.10
CA TRP A 316 -4.05 8.65 11.50
C TRP A 316 -4.20 7.63 12.63
N PHE A 317 -5.14 7.86 13.53
CA PHE A 317 -5.31 7.06 14.73
C PHE A 317 -6.19 5.83 14.55
N ILE A 318 -6.80 5.66 13.38
CA ILE A 318 -7.68 4.54 13.09
C ILE A 318 -6.89 3.50 12.29
N ASN A 319 -6.88 2.27 12.78
CA ASN A 319 -6.32 1.11 12.10
C ASN A 319 -7.46 0.25 11.57
N ARG A 320 -7.25 -0.30 10.37
CA ARG A 320 -8.30 -1.02 9.65
C ARG A 320 -7.78 -2.33 9.08
N SER A 321 -8.64 -3.34 9.07
CA SER A 321 -8.38 -4.59 8.36
C SER A 321 -9.69 -5.16 7.81
N PRO A 322 -9.77 -5.54 6.53
CA PRO A 322 -10.86 -6.36 6.04
C PRO A 322 -10.77 -7.76 6.65
N CYS A 323 -11.88 -8.50 6.63
CA CYS A 323 -11.96 -9.86 7.18
C CYS A 323 -11.60 -10.93 6.13
N LEU A 324 -10.92 -12.02 6.55
CA LEU A 324 -10.40 -13.04 5.62
C LEU A 324 -11.47 -13.90 4.93
N GLY A 325 -12.72 -13.93 5.42
CA GLY A 325 -13.77 -14.83 4.90
C GLY A 325 -15.14 -14.21 4.69
N SER A 326 -15.28 -12.90 4.85
CA SER A 326 -16.56 -12.21 4.70
C SER A 326 -16.35 -10.74 4.38
N SER A 327 -17.35 -10.10 3.76
CA SER A 327 -17.34 -8.67 3.47
C SER A 327 -17.57 -7.87 4.75
N CYS A 328 -16.51 -7.70 5.54
CA CYS A 328 -16.49 -6.85 6.73
C CYS A 328 -15.16 -6.12 6.88
N LEU A 329 -15.23 -5.02 7.63
CA LEU A 329 -14.10 -4.17 8.00
C LEU A 329 -14.02 -4.11 9.52
N LEU A 330 -12.88 -4.49 10.08
CA LEU A 330 -12.53 -4.19 11.47
C LEU A 330 -11.88 -2.81 11.52
N GLU A 331 -12.41 -1.93 12.37
CA GLU A 331 -11.80 -0.63 12.69
C GLU A 331 -11.45 -0.59 14.18
N THR A 332 -10.28 -0.05 14.50
CA THR A 332 -9.85 0.14 15.89
C THR A 332 -9.01 1.39 16.06
N ASN A 333 -9.08 2.02 17.22
CA ASN A 333 -8.22 3.13 17.62
C ASN A 333 -7.05 2.69 18.52
N ILE A 334 -6.86 1.38 18.70
CA ILE A 334 -5.71 0.82 19.43
C ILE A 334 -4.42 1.34 18.78
N ARG A 335 -3.56 1.93 19.61
CA ARG A 335 -2.28 2.50 19.19
C ARG A 335 -1.31 1.38 18.86
N LEU A 336 -0.90 1.32 17.58
CA LEU A 336 0.08 0.34 17.12
C LEU A 336 1.51 0.90 17.10
N LEU A 337 1.65 2.24 17.01
CA LEU A 337 2.91 2.97 16.94
C LEU A 337 2.82 4.23 17.81
N GLY A 338 2.98 4.09 19.12
CA GLY A 338 2.96 5.22 20.06
C GLY A 338 1.74 6.15 19.94
N ASP A 339 1.83 7.33 20.57
CA ASP A 339 0.82 8.38 20.49
C ASP A 339 1.25 9.57 19.61
N ASP A 340 2.53 9.61 19.23
CA ASP A 340 3.09 10.75 18.52
C ASP A 340 2.60 10.82 17.08
N VAL A 341 2.05 11.98 16.71
CA VAL A 341 1.75 12.31 15.33
C VAL A 341 3.07 12.64 14.63
N PRO A 342 3.37 12.05 13.46
CA PRO A 342 4.61 12.33 12.75
C PRO A 342 4.72 13.81 12.38
N SER A 343 5.72 14.51 12.92
CA SER A 343 5.95 15.93 12.66
C SER A 343 7.12 16.15 11.68
N GLY A 344 7.42 17.37 11.26
CA GLY A 344 8.60 17.65 10.44
C GLY A 344 8.65 19.10 9.99
N HIS A 345 9.69 19.46 9.24
CA HIS A 345 9.87 20.81 8.72
C HIS A 345 9.46 20.92 7.25
N ALA A 346 9.70 19.88 6.46
CA ALA A 346 9.37 19.82 5.03
C ALA A 346 8.94 18.40 4.61
N ALA A 347 8.29 18.26 3.46
CA ALA A 347 7.97 16.95 2.89
C ALA A 347 9.24 16.11 2.66
N THR A 348 10.35 16.76 2.32
CA THR A 348 11.65 16.12 2.10
C THR A 348 12.24 15.42 3.34
N ASP A 349 11.73 15.70 4.55
CA ASP A 349 12.13 15.01 5.77
C ASP A 349 11.54 13.58 5.88
N LEU A 350 10.56 13.23 5.04
CA LEU A 350 9.80 11.96 5.09
C LEU A 350 10.70 10.71 5.20
N ILE A 351 11.74 10.63 4.37
CA ILE A 351 12.69 9.49 4.36
C ILE A 351 13.59 9.50 5.60
N ALA A 352 14.14 10.66 5.96
CA ALA A 352 15.00 10.77 7.12
C ALA A 352 14.26 10.35 8.40
N ARG A 353 12.97 10.69 8.49
CA ARG A 353 12.11 10.27 9.60
C ARG A 353 11.89 8.78 9.66
N GLU A 354 11.63 8.12 8.54
CA GLU A 354 11.54 6.65 8.53
C GLU A 354 12.82 6.04 9.12
N GLY A 355 14.00 6.49 8.68
CA GLY A 355 15.29 5.99 9.18
C GLY A 355 15.49 6.24 10.68
N GLN A 356 15.08 7.41 11.18
CA GLN A 356 15.14 7.74 12.61
C GLN A 356 14.19 6.86 13.44
N TYR A 357 12.94 6.70 13.02
CA TYR A 357 11.98 5.83 13.70
C TYR A 357 12.42 4.37 13.66
N ALA A 358 12.83 3.86 12.50
CA ALA A 358 13.29 2.48 12.36
C ALA A 358 14.51 2.20 13.26
N SER A 359 15.38 3.18 13.47
CA SER A 359 16.54 3.06 14.37
C SER A 359 16.18 3.14 15.85
N ALA A 360 15.11 3.88 16.18
CA ALA A 360 14.64 4.08 17.56
C ALA A 360 13.66 2.99 18.02
N MET A 361 12.98 2.31 17.10
CA MET A 361 12.03 1.26 17.40
C MET A 361 12.72 0.01 17.93
N ASP A 362 12.14 -0.54 18.98
CA ASP A 362 12.54 -1.85 19.48
C ASP A 362 12.25 -2.95 18.44
N LYS A 363 13.22 -3.85 18.25
CA LYS A 363 13.11 -4.96 17.28
C LYS A 363 11.95 -5.89 17.64
N GLU A 364 11.68 -6.08 18.92
CA GLU A 364 10.52 -6.88 19.37
C GLU A 364 9.21 -6.18 19.03
N ALA A 365 9.14 -4.85 19.16
CA ALA A 365 7.97 -4.07 18.73
C ALA A 365 7.71 -4.20 17.21
N VAL A 366 8.75 -4.12 16.37
CA VAL A 366 8.64 -4.34 14.91
C VAL A 366 8.16 -5.76 14.61
N LEU A 367 8.73 -6.75 15.30
CA LEU A 367 8.34 -8.15 15.14
C LEU A 367 6.88 -8.39 15.57
N ASN A 368 6.46 -7.77 16.67
CA ASN A 368 5.08 -7.86 17.15
C ASN A 368 4.12 -7.18 16.18
N TYR A 369 4.46 -6.01 15.66
CA TYR A 369 3.66 -5.28 14.67
C TYR A 369 3.39 -6.13 13.42
N THR A 370 4.41 -6.85 12.96
CA THR A 370 4.35 -7.66 11.73
C THR A 370 3.69 -9.03 11.96
N ARG A 371 4.05 -9.75 13.03
CA ARG A 371 3.52 -11.10 13.31
C ARG A 371 2.12 -11.11 13.93
N HIS A 372 1.78 -10.06 14.68
CA HIS A 372 0.52 -9.91 15.39
C HIS A 372 -0.24 -8.67 14.93
N SER A 373 -0.19 -8.39 13.63
CA SER A 373 -0.87 -7.27 12.97
C SER A 373 -2.39 -7.32 13.15
N LEU A 374 -3.07 -6.19 12.87
CA LEU A 374 -4.52 -6.12 12.97
C LEU A 374 -5.23 -7.12 12.05
N SER A 375 -4.64 -7.46 10.90
CA SER A 375 -5.19 -8.50 10.01
C SER A 375 -5.26 -9.89 10.65
N LYS A 376 -4.50 -10.14 11.73
CA LYS A 376 -4.60 -11.36 12.52
C LYS A 376 -5.75 -11.37 13.53
N ALA A 377 -6.45 -10.25 13.72
CA ALA A 377 -7.69 -10.24 14.51
C ALA A 377 -8.87 -10.84 13.73
N VAL A 378 -8.76 -10.92 12.40
CA VAL A 378 -9.85 -11.26 11.49
C VAL A 378 -9.46 -12.31 10.45
N ASP A 379 -8.40 -13.07 10.72
CA ASP A 379 -7.95 -14.21 9.90
C ASP A 379 -8.59 -15.55 10.33
N GLY A 380 -9.30 -15.58 11.46
CA GLY A 380 -9.93 -16.79 12.00
C GLY A 380 -8.95 -17.79 12.62
N MET A 381 -7.69 -17.41 12.85
CA MET A 381 -6.64 -18.29 13.39
C MET A 381 -6.21 -17.85 14.80
N PRO A 382 -6.56 -18.60 15.86
CA PRO A 382 -6.21 -18.22 17.24
C PRO A 382 -4.70 -18.10 17.50
N ALA A 383 -3.89 -18.88 16.79
CA ALA A 383 -2.44 -18.91 16.98
C ALA A 383 -1.73 -17.62 16.52
N THR A 384 -2.32 -16.87 15.60
CA THR A 384 -1.76 -15.65 15.04
C THR A 384 -2.32 -14.38 15.66
N ALA A 385 -3.26 -14.49 16.61
CA ALA A 385 -4.07 -13.41 17.15
C ALA A 385 -3.34 -12.07 17.30
N PHE A 386 -4.06 -11.00 16.96
CA PHE A 386 -3.60 -9.61 17.13
C PHE A 386 -3.12 -9.33 18.56
N ARG A 387 -2.00 -8.61 18.68
CA ARG A 387 -1.41 -8.20 19.97
C ARG A 387 -0.99 -6.75 19.89
N SER A 388 -1.50 -5.93 20.79
CA SER A 388 -1.02 -4.55 20.95
C SER A 388 0.25 -4.53 21.80
N THR A 389 1.22 -3.71 21.41
CA THR A 389 2.39 -3.38 22.24
C THR A 389 2.01 -2.46 23.41
N SER A 390 0.83 -1.84 23.37
CA SER A 390 0.37 -0.87 24.38
C SER A 390 -0.19 -1.51 25.67
N CYS A 391 -0.16 -2.83 25.81
CA CYS A 391 -0.56 -3.50 27.06
C CYS A 391 0.63 -3.57 28.03
N GLY A 392 0.99 -2.42 28.56
CA GLY A 392 2.03 -2.25 29.57
C GLY A 392 1.72 -1.09 30.49
N LEU A 393 0.61 -1.18 31.23
CA LEU A 393 0.38 -0.52 32.52
C LEU A 393 -0.53 -1.39 33.39
#